data_AF-A0A2W6B0B9-F1
#
_entry.id   AF-A0A2W6B0B9-F1
#
_cell.length_a   1.000
_cell.length_b   1.000
_cell.length_c   1.000
_cell.angle_alpha   90.00
_cell.angle_beta   90.00
_cell.angle_gamma   90.00
#
_symmetry.space_group_name_H-M   'P 1'
#
loop_
_entity.id
_entity.type
_entity.pdbx_description
1 polymer ?
#
loop_
_entity_poly.entity_id
_entity_poly.type
_entity_poly.pdbx_seq_one_letter_code
_entity_poly.pdbx_strand_id
1 'polypeptide(L)'
;MSLSDYMKLLRARHSGVTPREIQEVTGVPLHEINYIEMKHRRIGEDDEILAKLAAYFGVPLEQLQWHRERYRKKLTAALYKHQDGGEPITLKLESGHQISGPISWFDRAVVALAQDGQEPIIVERHAVVDWEEVDKPPPHLL
;
A
#
# COMPACT_ATOMS: atom_id res chain seq x y z
N MET A 1 -0.73 2.06 0.29
CA MET A 1 0.21 0.99 -0.09
C MET A 1 -0.58 -0.24 0.18
N SER A 2 -0.72 -1.13 -0.79
CA SER A 2 -1.57 -2.30 -0.59
C SER A 2 -0.98 -3.26 0.44
N LEU A 3 -1.79 -4.15 1.01
CA LEU A 3 -1.30 -5.23 1.88
C LEU A 3 -0.19 -6.06 1.20
N SER A 4 -0.34 -6.34 -0.09
CA SER A 4 0.68 -7.05 -0.89
C SER A 4 2.03 -6.31 -0.91
N ASP A 5 2.00 -5.00 -1.20
CA ASP A 5 3.22 -4.18 -1.24
C ASP A 5 3.83 -4.05 0.17
N TYR A 6 2.98 -3.89 1.19
CA TYR A 6 3.42 -3.76 2.57
C TYR A 6 4.05 -5.04 3.13
N MET A 7 3.50 -6.22 2.79
CA MET A 7 4.09 -7.51 3.15
C MET A 7 5.49 -7.69 2.56
N LYS A 8 5.71 -7.25 1.31
CA LYS A 8 7.03 -7.29 0.68
C LYS A 8 8.00 -6.34 1.38
N LEU A 9 7.54 -5.15 1.78
CA LEU A 9 8.34 -4.22 2.57
C LEU A 9 8.71 -4.80 3.94
N LEU A 10 7.75 -5.41 4.65
CA LEU A 10 7.99 -6.07 5.93
C LEU A 10 9.02 -7.19 5.82
N ARG A 11 8.92 -8.02 4.78
CA ARG A 11 9.92 -9.04 4.50
C ARG A 11 11.30 -8.45 4.25
N ALA A 12 11.39 -7.41 3.43
CA ALA A 12 12.65 -6.73 3.17
C ALA A 12 13.28 -6.15 4.47
N ARG A 13 12.45 -5.56 5.34
CA ARG A 13 12.86 -5.06 6.67
C ARG A 13 13.27 -6.19 7.62
N HIS A 14 12.62 -7.34 7.49
CA HIS A 14 12.89 -8.54 8.26
C HIS A 14 13.93 -9.43 7.55
N SER A 15 15.06 -8.84 7.16
CA SER A 15 16.21 -9.52 6.55
C SER A 15 15.94 -10.28 5.25
N GLY A 16 14.88 -9.93 4.52
CA GLY A 16 14.56 -10.57 3.24
C GLY A 16 13.99 -11.98 3.36
N VAL A 17 13.43 -12.35 4.52
CA VAL A 17 12.85 -13.69 4.78
C VAL A 17 11.94 -14.16 3.64
N THR A 18 12.00 -15.45 3.36
CA THR A 18 11.19 -16.13 2.35
C THR A 18 9.81 -16.50 2.92
N PRO A 19 8.79 -16.69 2.05
CA PRO A 19 7.49 -17.21 2.49
C PRO A 19 7.57 -18.55 3.22
N ARG A 20 8.60 -19.37 2.95
CA ARG A 20 8.82 -20.65 3.63
C ARG A 20 9.27 -20.47 5.07
N GLU A 21 10.23 -19.59 5.31
CA GLU A 21 10.71 -19.26 6.67
C GLU A 21 9.57 -18.65 7.51
N ILE A 22 8.73 -17.82 6.91
CA ILE A 22 7.53 -17.27 7.57
C ILE A 22 6.57 -18.41 7.97
N GLN A 23 6.30 -19.36 7.06
CA GLN A 23 5.46 -20.52 7.37
C GLN A 23 6.02 -21.33 8.54
N GLU A 24 7.33 -21.59 8.56
CA GLU A 24 7.98 -22.40 9.60
C GLU A 24 7.81 -21.79 11.00
N VAL A 25 7.86 -20.46 11.10
CA VAL A 25 7.72 -19.76 12.39
C VAL A 25 6.26 -19.52 12.77
N THR A 26 5.41 -19.14 11.81
CA THR A 26 4.04 -18.69 12.09
C THR A 26 2.99 -19.79 11.99
N GLY A 27 3.30 -20.88 11.32
CA GLY A 27 2.33 -21.90 10.92
C GLY A 27 1.32 -21.43 9.87
N VAL A 28 1.45 -20.20 9.33
CA VAL A 28 0.59 -19.73 8.23
C VAL A 28 0.93 -20.53 6.96
N PRO A 29 -0.06 -21.12 6.26
CA PRO A 29 0.22 -21.90 5.07
C PRO A 29 0.92 -21.07 3.98
N LEU A 30 1.92 -21.67 3.33
CA LEU A 30 2.69 -21.02 2.26
C LEU A 30 1.81 -20.43 1.14
N HIS A 31 0.71 -21.11 0.79
CA HIS A 31 -0.21 -20.64 -0.24
C HIS A 31 -0.96 -19.37 0.17
N GLU A 32 -1.25 -19.18 1.46
CA GLU A 32 -1.88 -17.97 1.99
C GLU A 32 -0.90 -16.78 1.93
N ILE A 33 0.35 -16.99 2.33
CA ILE A 33 1.41 -15.96 2.26
C ILE A 33 1.58 -15.51 0.81
N ASN A 34 1.73 -16.46 -0.11
CA ASN A 34 1.84 -16.17 -1.55
C ASN A 34 0.59 -15.48 -2.09
N TYR A 35 -0.61 -15.92 -1.67
CA TYR A 35 -1.86 -15.33 -2.10
C TYR A 35 -1.97 -13.85 -1.70
N ILE A 36 -1.56 -13.50 -0.48
CA ILE A 36 -1.47 -12.12 0.01
C ILE A 36 -0.47 -11.30 -0.82
N GLU A 37 0.64 -11.89 -1.28
CA GLU A 37 1.64 -11.14 -2.03
C GLU A 37 1.33 -10.96 -3.52
N MET A 38 0.43 -11.75 -4.10
CA MET A 38 0.22 -11.79 -5.55
C MET A 38 -0.88 -10.86 -6.08
N LYS A 39 -1.73 -10.27 -5.23
CA LYS A 39 -3.01 -9.70 -5.69
C LYS A 39 -3.14 -8.19 -5.48
N HIS A 40 -3.58 -7.51 -6.54
CA HIS A 40 -3.90 -6.07 -6.57
C HIS A 40 -5.35 -5.74 -6.12
N ARG A 41 -6.01 -6.68 -5.44
CA ARG A 41 -7.37 -6.61 -4.90
C ARG A 41 -7.33 -6.74 -3.38
N ARG A 42 -8.46 -6.51 -2.70
CA ARG A 42 -8.60 -6.81 -1.27
C ARG A 42 -8.30 -8.30 -1.04
N ILE A 43 -7.45 -8.59 -0.05
CA ILE A 43 -6.92 -9.92 0.31
C ILE A 43 -6.59 -9.96 1.79
N GLY A 44 -6.37 -11.16 2.33
CA GLY A 44 -6.19 -11.35 3.77
C GLY A 44 -7.51 -11.15 4.52
N GLU A 45 -8.57 -11.80 4.06
CA GLU A 45 -9.91 -11.74 4.68
C GLU A 45 -9.91 -12.31 6.11
N ASP A 46 -9.02 -13.27 6.36
CA ASP A 46 -8.86 -13.94 7.64
C ASP A 46 -7.98 -13.12 8.59
N ASP A 47 -8.63 -12.52 9.59
CA ASP A 47 -7.95 -11.73 10.62
C ASP A 47 -7.07 -12.60 11.54
N GLU A 48 -7.31 -13.91 11.68
CA GLU A 48 -6.43 -14.80 12.44
C GLU A 48 -5.09 -14.99 11.71
N ILE A 49 -5.14 -15.11 10.38
CA ILE A 49 -3.93 -15.12 9.55
C ILE A 49 -3.20 -13.78 9.66
N LEU A 50 -3.91 -12.66 9.56
CA LEU A 50 -3.29 -11.34 9.72
C LEU A 50 -2.69 -11.16 11.11
N ALA A 51 -3.31 -11.66 12.18
CA ALA A 51 -2.79 -11.56 13.54
C ALA A 51 -1.47 -12.33 13.69
N LYS A 52 -1.36 -13.53 13.12
CA LYS A 52 -0.10 -14.31 13.12
C LYS A 52 1.02 -13.59 12.37
N LEU A 53 0.70 -13.02 11.20
CA LEU A 53 1.66 -12.25 10.41
C LEU A 53 2.07 -10.95 11.11
N ALA A 54 1.13 -10.24 11.71
CA ALA A 54 1.38 -9.03 12.49
C ALA A 54 2.32 -9.30 13.66
N ALA A 55 2.05 -10.36 14.43
CA ALA A 55 2.90 -10.81 15.52
C ALA A 55 4.32 -11.17 15.04
N TYR A 56 4.43 -11.88 13.91
CA TYR A 56 5.71 -12.26 13.33
C TYR A 56 6.56 -11.04 12.91
N PHE A 57 5.95 -10.07 12.24
CA PHE A 57 6.65 -8.87 11.78
C PHE A 57 6.78 -7.77 12.84
N GLY A 58 6.22 -7.97 14.04
CA GLY A 58 6.27 -7.00 15.12
C GLY A 58 5.49 -5.72 14.81
N VAL A 59 4.38 -5.82 14.08
CA VAL A 59 3.51 -4.68 13.73
C VAL A 59 2.10 -4.83 14.30
N PRO A 60 1.36 -3.74 14.53
CA PRO A 60 -0.03 -3.83 14.96
C PRO A 60 -0.92 -4.52 13.93
N LEU A 61 -1.90 -5.31 14.38
CA LEU A 61 -2.88 -5.94 13.48
C LEU A 61 -3.66 -4.88 12.69
N GLU A 62 -4.02 -3.76 13.35
CA GLU A 62 -4.76 -2.68 12.69
C GLU A 62 -3.97 -2.11 11.50
N GLN A 63 -2.64 -2.20 11.53
CA GLN A 63 -1.82 -1.76 10.42
C GLN A 63 -2.01 -2.65 9.19
N LEU A 64 -1.99 -3.99 9.35
CA LEU A 64 -2.24 -4.90 8.23
C LEU A 64 -3.66 -4.75 7.69
N GLN A 65 -4.65 -4.61 8.58
CA GLN A 65 -6.04 -4.35 8.20
C GLN A 65 -6.18 -3.01 7.45
N TRP A 66 -5.44 -1.98 7.87
CA TRP A 66 -5.43 -0.68 7.21
C TRP A 66 -4.90 -0.78 5.77
N HIS A 67 -3.82 -1.54 5.55
CA HIS A 67 -3.25 -1.78 4.22
C HIS A 67 -4.15 -2.68 3.34
N ARG A 68 -4.90 -3.62 3.94
CA ARG A 68 -5.90 -4.45 3.24
C ARG A 68 -6.95 -3.61 2.53
N GLU A 69 -7.40 -2.53 3.15
CA GLU A 69 -8.41 -1.61 2.57
C GLU A 69 -7.86 -0.66 1.49
N ARG A 70 -6.54 -0.65 1.29
CA ARG A 70 -5.81 0.26 0.38
C ARG A 70 -5.21 -0.48 -0.81
N TYR A 71 -5.98 -1.42 -1.35
CA TYR A 71 -5.58 -2.19 -2.53
C TYR A 71 -5.52 -1.33 -3.81
N ARG A 72 -4.65 -1.74 -4.74
CA ARG A 72 -4.31 -0.98 -5.97
C ARG A 72 -5.53 -0.58 -6.81
N LYS A 73 -6.55 -1.42 -6.92
CA LYS A 73 -7.77 -1.09 -7.67
C LYS A 73 -8.54 0.09 -7.06
N LYS A 74 -8.50 0.29 -5.73
CA LYS A 74 -9.13 1.46 -5.07
C LYS A 74 -8.35 2.73 -5.37
N LEU A 75 -7.01 2.68 -5.34
CA LEU A 75 -6.17 3.79 -5.79
C LEU A 75 -6.44 4.13 -7.26
N THR A 76 -6.51 3.13 -8.15
CA THR A 76 -6.86 3.35 -9.56
C THR A 76 -8.21 4.07 -9.71
N ALA A 77 -9.23 3.67 -8.95
CA ALA A 77 -10.54 4.31 -9.00
C ALA A 77 -10.48 5.78 -8.55
N ALA A 78 -9.71 6.10 -7.50
CA ALA A 78 -9.50 7.47 -7.05
C ALA A 78 -8.75 8.30 -8.11
N LEU A 79 -7.72 7.74 -8.73
CA LEU A 79 -6.98 8.43 -9.81
C LEU A 79 -7.89 8.77 -11.00
N TYR A 80 -8.74 7.84 -11.45
CA TYR A 80 -9.72 8.14 -12.49
C TYR A 80 -10.70 9.25 -12.06
N LYS A 81 -11.26 9.15 -10.84
CA LYS A 81 -12.18 10.16 -10.31
C LYS A 81 -11.57 11.57 -10.32
N HIS A 82 -10.33 11.71 -9.84
CA HIS A 82 -9.63 13.00 -9.81
C HIS A 82 -9.24 13.49 -11.20
N GLN A 83 -8.78 12.59 -12.08
CA GLN A 83 -8.43 12.95 -13.46
C GLN A 83 -9.66 13.43 -14.25
N ASP A 84 -10.79 12.72 -14.13
CA ASP A 84 -12.05 13.07 -14.82
C ASP A 84 -12.69 14.33 -14.22
N GLY A 85 -12.54 14.55 -12.91
CA GLY A 85 -13.05 15.73 -12.20
C GLY A 85 -12.19 16.98 -12.34
N GLY A 86 -10.92 16.84 -12.76
CA GLY A 86 -9.97 17.96 -12.86
C GLY A 86 -9.45 18.48 -11.51
N GLU A 87 -9.73 17.77 -10.41
CA GLU A 87 -9.31 18.15 -9.06
C GLU A 87 -7.93 17.56 -8.73
N PRO A 88 -7.05 18.30 -8.03
CA PRO A 88 -5.77 17.75 -7.58
C PRO A 88 -5.98 16.58 -6.61
N ILE A 89 -5.08 15.61 -6.66
CA ILE A 89 -5.03 14.50 -5.70
C ILE A 89 -3.84 14.71 -4.76
N THR A 90 -4.00 14.37 -3.49
CA THR A 90 -2.90 14.37 -2.51
C THR A 90 -2.49 12.93 -2.20
N LEU A 91 -1.27 12.56 -2.60
CA LEU A 91 -0.68 11.25 -2.33
C LEU A 91 0.20 11.32 -1.09
N LYS A 92 -0.08 10.47 -0.09
CA LYS A 92 0.78 10.28 1.08
C LYS A 92 1.71 9.12 0.82
N LEU A 93 3.01 9.30 1.03
CA LEU A 93 4.03 8.30 0.78
C LEU A 93 4.43 7.58 2.06
N GLU A 94 5.02 6.39 1.91
CA GLU A 94 5.56 5.60 3.03
C GLU A 94 6.64 6.36 3.80
N SER A 95 7.38 7.23 3.13
CA SER A 95 8.35 8.14 3.74
C SER A 95 7.74 9.26 4.60
N GLY A 96 6.41 9.35 4.69
CA GLY A 96 5.68 10.42 5.37
C GLY A 96 5.47 11.69 4.53
N HIS A 97 6.11 11.80 3.37
CA HIS A 97 5.92 12.94 2.47
C HIS A 97 4.50 12.95 1.89
N GLN A 98 3.97 14.14 1.67
CA GLN A 98 2.71 14.36 0.96
C GLN A 98 2.98 15.16 -0.30
N ILE A 99 2.46 14.68 -1.42
CA ILE A 99 2.62 15.32 -2.73
C ILE A 99 1.23 15.55 -3.30
N SER A 100 0.93 16.79 -3.67
CA SER A 100 -0.38 17.18 -4.20
C SER A 100 -0.22 17.79 -5.59
N GLY A 101 -1.17 17.51 -6.48
CA GLY A 101 -1.23 18.14 -7.79
C GLY A 101 -2.27 17.52 -8.72
N PRO A 102 -2.58 18.18 -9.85
CA PRO A 102 -3.43 17.62 -10.89
C PRO A 102 -2.80 16.35 -11.48
N ILE A 103 -3.62 15.38 -11.85
CA ILE A 103 -3.15 14.15 -12.49
C ILE A 103 -2.86 14.46 -13.97
N SER A 104 -1.61 14.33 -14.38
CA SER A 104 -1.21 14.43 -15.80
C SER A 104 -1.52 13.12 -16.53
N TRP A 105 -1.00 12.00 -16.01
CA TRP A 105 -1.24 10.65 -16.49
C TRP A 105 -0.86 9.64 -15.41
N PHE A 106 -1.27 8.38 -15.58
CA PHE A 106 -0.82 7.28 -14.71
C PHE A 106 -0.88 5.96 -15.46
N ASP A 107 -0.13 4.98 -14.96
CA ASP A 107 -0.15 3.61 -15.47
C ASP A 107 -0.25 2.58 -14.32
N ARG A 108 0.19 1.35 -14.57
CA ARG A 108 0.20 0.30 -13.55
C ARG A 108 1.20 0.54 -12.44
N ALA A 109 2.32 1.22 -12.70
CA ALA A 109 3.45 1.37 -11.79
C ALA A 109 3.53 2.77 -11.16
N VAL A 110 3.19 3.83 -11.91
CA VAL A 110 3.44 5.22 -11.52
C VAL A 110 2.22 6.13 -11.72
N VAL A 111 2.25 7.28 -11.07
CA VAL A 111 1.35 8.43 -11.28
C VAL A 111 2.20 9.66 -11.53
N ALA A 112 1.88 10.43 -12.55
CA ALA A 112 2.50 11.72 -12.83
C ALA A 112 1.58 12.85 -12.36
N LEU A 113 2.08 13.66 -11.43
CA LEU A 113 1.40 14.85 -10.94
C LEU A 113 1.96 16.08 -11.66
N ALA A 114 1.10 16.82 -12.34
CA ALA A 114 1.47 18.05 -13.02
C ALA A 114 2.01 19.08 -12.00
N GLN A 115 2.99 19.86 -12.42
CA GLN A 115 3.55 20.99 -11.68
C GLN A 115 3.48 22.22 -12.56
N ASP A 116 3.21 23.38 -11.98
CA ASP A 116 3.07 24.61 -12.75
C ASP A 116 4.41 25.01 -13.39
N GLY A 117 4.43 25.07 -14.73
CA GLY A 117 5.63 25.42 -15.51
C GLY A 117 6.83 24.48 -15.35
N GLN A 118 6.65 23.29 -14.78
CA GLN A 118 7.73 22.35 -14.46
C GLN A 118 7.44 20.94 -14.97
N GLU A 119 8.47 20.09 -14.99
CA GLU A 119 8.29 18.67 -15.27
C GLU A 119 7.37 18.01 -14.21
N PRO A 120 6.54 17.03 -14.60
CA PRO A 120 5.69 16.32 -13.65
C PRO A 120 6.48 15.56 -12.59
N ILE A 121 5.97 15.56 -11.36
CA ILE A 121 6.50 14.67 -10.32
C ILE A 121 5.99 13.26 -10.58
N ILE A 122 6.92 12.31 -10.72
CA ILE A 122 6.60 10.90 -10.91
C ILE A 122 6.62 10.18 -9.56
N VAL A 123 5.48 9.62 -9.18
CA VAL A 123 5.30 8.89 -7.93
C VAL A 123 5.09 7.41 -8.22
N GLU A 124 5.91 6.55 -7.63
CA GLU A 124 5.71 5.11 -7.67
C GLU A 124 4.50 4.71 -6.82
N ARG A 125 3.54 4.01 -7.43
CA ARG A 125 2.26 3.65 -6.80
C ARG A 125 2.42 2.70 -5.61
N HIS A 126 3.53 1.95 -5.55
CA HIS A 126 3.80 1.09 -4.39
C HIS A 126 4.18 1.93 -3.16
N ALA A 127 4.79 3.11 -3.34
CA ALA A 127 5.20 3.99 -2.25
C ALA A 127 4.02 4.80 -1.67
N VAL A 128 2.93 4.98 -2.43
CA VAL A 128 1.73 5.67 -1.97
C VAL A 128 1.07 4.85 -0.86
N VAL A 129 1.07 5.34 0.39
CA VAL A 129 0.38 4.73 1.53
C VAL A 129 -1.11 5.09 1.56
N ASP A 130 -1.48 6.34 1.25
CA ASP A 130 -2.87 6.84 1.23
C ASP A 130 -3.06 7.94 0.16
N TRP A 131 -4.30 8.33 -0.17
CA TRP A 131 -4.55 9.26 -1.29
C TRP A 131 -5.72 10.27 -1.16
N GLU A 132 -6.25 10.53 0.04
CA GLU A 132 -7.26 11.58 0.31
C GLU A 132 -7.08 12.19 1.74
N GLU A 133 -7.81 13.26 2.08
CA GLU A 133 -7.87 13.81 3.45
C GLU A 133 -8.35 12.73 4.43
N VAL A 134 -7.61 12.52 5.52
CA VAL A 134 -7.92 11.45 6.46
C VAL A 134 -8.23 12.05 7.82
N ASP A 135 -9.43 11.76 8.34
CA ASP A 135 -9.78 11.90 9.76
C ASP A 135 -8.84 11.09 10.68
N LYS A 136 -8.05 10.14 10.14
CA LYS A 136 -7.04 9.35 10.86
C LYS A 136 -5.79 9.03 10.01
N PRO A 137 -4.58 9.51 10.35
CA PRO A 137 -3.36 9.15 9.63
C PRO A 137 -3.06 7.63 9.69
N PRO A 138 -2.18 7.11 8.82
CA PRO A 138 -1.77 5.71 8.83
C PRO A 138 -1.23 5.31 10.21
N PRO A 139 -1.55 4.12 10.75
CA PRO A 139 -1.14 3.73 12.10
C PRO A 139 0.38 3.74 12.36
N HIS A 140 1.20 3.65 11.32
CA HIS A 140 2.66 3.67 11.43
C HIS A 140 3.30 5.04 11.26
N LEU A 141 2.48 6.07 10.96
CA LEU A 141 2.91 7.47 10.91
C LEU A 141 2.41 8.26 12.12
N LEU A 142 1.91 7.55 13.14
CA LEU A 142 1.52 8.05 14.47
C LEU A 142 2.57 7.62 15.50
#